data_AF-A0A3G8XH88-F1
#
_entry.id   AF-A0A3G8XH88-F1
#
_cell.length_a   1.000
_cell.length_b   1.000
_cell.length_c   1.000
_cell.angle_alpha   90.00
_cell.angle_beta   90.00
_cell.angle_gamma   90.00
#
_symmetry.space_group_name_H-M   'P 1'
#
loop_
_entity.id
_entity.type
_entity.pdbx_description
1 polymer ?
#
loop_
_entity_poly.entity_id
_entity_poly.type
_entity_poly.pdbx_seq_one_letter_code
_entity_poly.pdbx_strand_id
1 'polypeptide(L)'
;MKFYITLLILLFPHGIYSQYILENESVIYSFNTNGEKKMVLVKDNNNKYIQYRFGTKRKIEMQFPAKRTEESWKHFHYIFYSRGGGKANSGQEIANLSFTKDGYQYLIYDTYFSQNEKLATGILLKNLKLDKTTRINGIIKNRVGSLFSLNLETPLEFDESLGFEF
;
A
#
# COMPACT_ATOMS: atom_id res chain seq x y z
N MET A 1 -63.51 -12.93 -12.62
CA MET A 1 -62.21 -13.36 -12.06
C MET A 1 -61.20 -12.24 -12.24
N LYS A 2 -60.75 -11.59 -11.17
CA LYS A 2 -59.72 -10.55 -11.21
C LYS A 2 -58.37 -11.23 -10.94
N PHE A 3 -57.51 -11.30 -11.95
CA PHE A 3 -56.14 -11.75 -11.81
C PHE A 3 -55.31 -10.61 -11.23
N TYR A 4 -54.85 -10.75 -9.99
CA TYR A 4 -53.84 -9.88 -9.41
C TYR A 4 -52.46 -10.41 -9.82
N ILE A 5 -51.78 -9.68 -10.70
CA ILE A 5 -50.37 -9.95 -11.03
C ILE A 5 -49.54 -9.17 -10.01
N THR A 6 -49.05 -9.88 -8.99
CA THR A 6 -48.09 -9.31 -8.04
C THR A 6 -46.72 -9.24 -8.71
N LEU A 7 -46.29 -8.03 -9.08
CA LEU A 7 -44.96 -7.77 -9.63
C LEU A 7 -43.91 -7.90 -8.52
N LEU A 8 -43.17 -9.01 -8.50
CA LEU A 8 -42.06 -9.23 -7.59
C LEU A 8 -40.83 -8.44 -8.08
N ILE A 9 -40.61 -7.24 -7.52
CA ILE A 9 -39.40 -6.45 -7.80
C ILE A 9 -38.21 -7.15 -7.11
N LEU A 10 -37.37 -7.80 -7.91
CA LEU A 10 -36.06 -8.33 -7.50
C LEU A 10 -35.16 -7.15 -7.09
N LEU A 11 -35.09 -6.88 -5.79
CA LEU A 11 -34.06 -6.06 -5.17
C LEU A 11 -32.72 -6.82 -5.29
N PHE A 12 -32.06 -6.72 -6.45
CA PHE A 12 -30.67 -7.15 -6.57
C PHE A 12 -29.84 -6.30 -5.60
N PRO A 13 -29.17 -6.89 -4.61
CA PRO A 13 -28.20 -6.16 -3.83
C PRO A 13 -27.12 -5.77 -4.84
N HIS A 14 -27.07 -4.49 -5.18
CA HIS A 14 -25.94 -3.90 -5.87
C HIS A 14 -24.80 -3.98 -4.87
N GLY A 15 -24.13 -5.14 -4.83
CA GLY A 15 -22.87 -5.29 -4.16
C GLY A 15 -21.98 -4.23 -4.77
N ILE A 16 -21.76 -3.14 -4.03
CA ILE A 16 -20.90 -2.04 -4.43
C ILE A 16 -19.53 -2.68 -4.61
N TYR A 17 -19.20 -3.03 -5.85
CA TYR A 17 -17.86 -3.46 -6.20
C TYR A 17 -16.99 -2.25 -5.95
N SER A 18 -16.24 -2.30 -4.85
CA SER A 18 -15.27 -1.27 -4.54
C SER A 18 -14.16 -1.40 -5.59
N GLN A 19 -14.15 -0.48 -6.55
CA GLN A 19 -13.10 -0.44 -7.55
C GLN A 19 -11.80 -0.06 -6.83
N TYR A 20 -10.82 -0.96 -6.90
CA TYR A 20 -9.52 -0.78 -6.26
C TYR A 20 -8.69 0.35 -6.85
N ILE A 21 -9.03 0.79 -8.07
CA ILE A 21 -8.30 1.77 -8.88
C ILE A 21 -9.34 2.56 -9.68
N LEU A 22 -9.42 3.88 -9.51
CA LEU A 22 -10.30 4.76 -10.28
C LEU A 22 -9.72 5.04 -11.67
N GLU A 23 -10.52 5.54 -12.61
CA GLU A 23 -10.07 5.80 -13.99
C GLU A 23 -8.92 6.82 -14.08
N ASN A 24 -8.88 7.78 -13.16
CA ASN A 24 -7.82 8.80 -13.09
C ASN A 24 -6.59 8.34 -12.27
N GLU A 25 -6.53 7.07 -11.87
CA GLU A 25 -5.47 6.55 -11.01
C GLU A 25 -4.54 5.58 -11.73
N SER A 26 -3.28 5.62 -11.34
CA SER A 26 -2.27 4.63 -11.67
C SER A 26 -1.78 3.94 -10.40
N VAL A 27 -1.49 2.64 -10.51
CA VAL A 27 -0.87 1.86 -9.42
C VAL A 27 0.62 2.10 -9.47
N ILE A 28 1.18 2.64 -8.39
CA ILE A 28 2.62 2.83 -8.22
C ILE A 28 3.28 1.72 -7.43
N TYR A 29 2.52 1.07 -6.53
CA TYR A 29 3.00 -0.08 -5.79
C TYR A 29 1.86 -0.99 -5.36
N SER A 30 1.98 -2.31 -5.52
CA SER A 30 0.99 -3.24 -4.95
C SER A 30 1.54 -4.65 -4.77
N PHE A 31 0.92 -5.41 -3.88
CA PHE A 31 1.15 -6.86 -3.74
C PHE A 31 -0.06 -7.52 -3.06
N ASN A 32 -0.20 -8.83 -3.23
CA ASN A 32 -1.11 -9.63 -2.42
C ASN A 32 -0.38 -10.18 -1.19
N THR A 33 -1.12 -10.39 -0.12
CA THR A 33 -0.64 -11.05 1.10
C THR A 33 -0.99 -12.53 1.05
N ASN A 34 -0.38 -13.33 1.94
CA ASN A 34 -0.73 -14.74 2.09
C ASN A 34 -2.17 -14.99 2.58
N GLY A 35 -2.85 -13.96 3.11
CA GLY A 35 -4.21 -14.05 3.65
C GLY A 35 -5.30 -13.55 2.70
N GLU A 36 -5.10 -13.70 1.38
CA GLU A 36 -6.04 -13.27 0.31
C GLU A 36 -6.35 -11.77 0.26
N LYS A 37 -5.62 -10.95 1.02
CA LYS A 37 -5.72 -9.50 0.98
C LYS A 37 -4.74 -8.92 -0.02
N LYS A 38 -5.01 -7.70 -0.47
CA LYS A 38 -4.16 -6.92 -1.37
C LYS A 38 -3.88 -5.57 -0.73
N MET A 39 -2.62 -5.15 -0.83
CA MET A 39 -2.20 -3.78 -0.59
C MET A 39 -2.00 -3.08 -1.94
N VAL A 40 -2.53 -1.89 -2.11
CA VAL A 40 -2.36 -1.05 -3.30
C VAL A 40 -2.05 0.38 -2.88
N LEU A 41 -1.01 0.94 -3.46
CA LEU A 41 -0.68 2.35 -3.44
C LEU A 41 -0.97 2.91 -4.83
N VAL A 42 -1.90 3.86 -4.90
CA VAL A 42 -2.30 4.53 -6.13
C VAL A 42 -1.95 6.01 -6.06
N LYS A 43 -1.76 6.63 -7.23
CA LYS A 43 -1.72 8.07 -7.38
C LYS A 43 -2.66 8.53 -8.49
N ASP A 44 -3.11 9.77 -8.39
CA ASP A 44 -3.72 10.45 -9.53
C ASP A 44 -2.71 10.58 -10.68
N ASN A 45 -3.17 10.45 -11.91
CA ASN A 45 -2.31 10.53 -13.10
C ASN A 45 -1.59 11.88 -13.23
N ASN A 46 -2.13 12.95 -12.65
CA ASN A 46 -1.53 14.28 -12.60
C ASN A 46 -0.94 14.61 -11.21
N ASN A 47 -0.65 13.60 -10.39
CA ASN A 47 -0.09 13.72 -9.04
C ASN A 47 -0.93 14.56 -8.06
N LYS A 48 -2.23 14.71 -8.30
CA LYS A 48 -3.13 15.46 -7.39
C LYS A 48 -3.29 14.82 -6.02
N TYR A 49 -3.05 13.53 -5.87
CA TYR A 49 -3.07 12.83 -4.59
C TYR A 49 -2.41 11.45 -4.68
N ILE A 50 -2.13 10.89 -3.51
CA ILE A 50 -1.73 9.50 -3.27
C ILE A 50 -2.72 8.84 -2.32
N GLN A 51 -2.95 7.54 -2.47
CA GLN A 51 -3.78 6.79 -1.53
C GLN A 51 -3.29 5.34 -1.38
N TYR A 52 -3.09 4.94 -0.13
CA TYR A 52 -2.95 3.56 0.30
C TYR A 52 -4.33 2.90 0.43
N ARG A 53 -4.44 1.65 0.00
CA ARG A 53 -5.63 0.80 0.10
C ARG A 53 -5.24 -0.61 0.51
N PHE A 54 -6.01 -1.19 1.43
CA PHE A 54 -5.85 -2.57 1.88
C PHE A 54 -7.20 -3.26 2.03
N GLY A 55 -7.31 -4.51 1.60
CA GLY A 55 -8.54 -5.28 1.75
C GLY A 55 -8.55 -6.54 0.90
N THR A 56 -9.74 -7.09 0.61
CA THR A 56 -9.92 -8.26 -0.26
C THR A 56 -10.24 -7.83 -1.69
N LYS A 57 -10.18 -8.75 -2.66
CA LYS A 57 -10.60 -8.48 -4.05
C LYS A 57 -11.99 -7.82 -4.19
N ARG A 58 -12.88 -8.00 -3.22
CA ARG A 58 -14.27 -7.51 -3.26
C ARG A 58 -14.46 -6.20 -2.49
N LYS A 59 -13.57 -5.88 -1.55
CA LYS A 59 -13.79 -4.78 -0.59
C LYS A 59 -12.47 -4.17 -0.12
N ILE A 60 -12.35 -2.86 -0.28
CA ILE A 60 -11.38 -2.05 0.46
C ILE A 60 -11.82 -2.00 1.92
N GLU A 61 -10.95 -2.46 2.82
CA GLU A 61 -11.19 -2.49 4.27
C GLU A 61 -10.52 -1.32 4.98
N MET A 62 -9.41 -0.84 4.43
CA MET A 62 -8.70 0.32 4.94
C MET A 62 -8.19 1.16 3.77
N GLN A 63 -8.38 2.47 3.88
CA GLN A 63 -7.79 3.44 2.97
C GLN A 63 -7.18 4.59 3.76
N PHE A 64 -6.08 5.14 3.24
CA PHE A 64 -5.41 6.29 3.82
C PHE A 64 -4.66 7.09 2.74
N PRO A 65 -4.72 8.42 2.75
CA PRO A 65 -5.60 9.26 3.54
C PRO A 65 -7.06 9.11 3.09
N ALA A 66 -8.01 9.53 3.94
CA ALA A 66 -9.43 9.43 3.60
C ALA A 66 -9.81 10.40 2.45
N LYS A 67 -9.22 11.59 2.45
CA LYS A 67 -9.39 12.62 1.41
C LYS A 67 -8.31 12.47 0.34
N ARG A 68 -8.70 12.70 -0.92
CA ARG A 68 -7.85 12.66 -2.11
C ARG A 68 -7.53 14.09 -2.55
N THR A 69 -6.48 14.66 -1.99
CA THR A 69 -6.07 16.07 -2.21
C THR A 69 -4.55 16.16 -2.35
N GLU A 70 -4.04 17.30 -2.76
CA GLU A 70 -2.58 17.51 -2.88
C GLU A 70 -1.88 17.34 -1.53
N GLU A 71 -2.56 17.70 -0.44
CA GLU A 71 -2.06 17.46 0.93
C GLU A 71 -1.88 15.97 1.29
N SER A 72 -2.45 15.05 0.51
CA SER A 72 -2.33 13.61 0.76
C SER A 72 -0.87 13.14 0.78
N TRP A 73 0.01 13.77 -0.01
CA TRP A 73 1.43 13.44 -0.07
C TRP A 73 2.16 13.66 1.26
N LYS A 74 1.82 14.74 1.98
CA LYS A 74 2.44 15.12 3.26
C LYS A 74 2.08 14.18 4.41
N HIS A 75 1.13 13.28 4.21
CA HIS A 75 0.75 12.28 5.21
C HIS A 75 1.62 11.02 5.16
N PHE A 76 2.52 10.92 4.19
CA PHE A 76 3.44 9.80 4.07
C PHE A 76 4.86 10.25 4.30
N HIS A 77 5.64 9.36 4.91
CA HIS A 77 7.08 9.50 5.07
C HIS A 77 7.77 8.44 4.22
N TYR A 78 8.60 8.89 3.29
CA TYR A 78 9.34 8.02 2.39
C TYR A 78 10.83 8.03 2.75
N ILE A 79 11.40 6.84 2.95
CA ILE A 79 12.83 6.65 3.19
C ILE A 79 13.37 5.58 2.27
N PHE A 80 14.58 5.80 1.76
CA PHE A 80 15.30 4.83 0.94
C PHE A 80 16.78 4.79 1.30
N TYR A 81 17.33 3.58 1.31
CA TYR A 81 18.75 3.31 1.48
C TYR A 81 19.22 2.33 0.42
N SER A 82 20.37 2.60 -0.18
CA SER A 82 21.07 1.67 -1.05
C SER A 82 22.55 1.59 -0.69
N ARG A 83 23.05 0.36 -0.61
CA ARG A 83 24.46 0.02 -0.51
C ARG A 83 24.81 -0.98 -1.59
N GLY A 84 25.63 -0.57 -2.54
CA GLY A 84 26.15 -1.44 -3.60
C GLY A 84 27.23 -2.43 -3.12
N GLY A 85 27.83 -3.15 -4.08
CA GLY A 85 28.97 -4.05 -3.84
C GLY A 85 28.61 -5.54 -3.70
N GLY A 86 27.35 -5.91 -3.98
CA GLY A 86 26.90 -7.31 -4.03
C GLY A 86 27.15 -8.08 -2.74
N LYS A 87 27.23 -9.42 -2.85
CA LYS A 87 27.47 -10.32 -1.69
C LYS A 87 28.72 -9.92 -0.89
N ALA A 88 29.79 -9.51 -1.57
CA ALA A 88 31.06 -9.15 -0.96
C ALA A 88 30.95 -7.96 0.01
N ASN A 89 30.00 -7.04 -0.22
CA ASN A 89 29.78 -5.87 0.63
C ASN A 89 28.46 -5.91 1.40
N SER A 90 27.83 -7.09 1.48
CA SER A 90 26.46 -7.23 1.99
C SER A 90 25.52 -6.18 1.39
N GLY A 91 25.60 -5.99 0.07
CA GLY A 91 24.82 -4.97 -0.64
C GLY A 91 23.34 -5.13 -0.34
N GLN A 92 22.65 -4.01 -0.12
CA GLN A 92 21.26 -3.99 0.31
C GLN A 92 20.54 -2.77 -0.25
N GLU A 93 19.25 -2.94 -0.52
CA GLU A 93 18.33 -1.86 -0.88
C GLU A 93 17.12 -1.96 0.05
N ILE A 94 16.75 -0.84 0.67
CA ILE A 94 15.66 -0.77 1.63
C ILE A 94 14.85 0.49 1.33
N ALA A 95 13.60 0.34 0.91
CA ALA A 95 12.66 1.43 0.75
C ALA A 95 11.46 1.21 1.67
N ASN A 96 11.10 2.25 2.40
CA ASN A 96 9.94 2.25 3.26
C ASN A 96 9.05 3.46 2.96
N LEU A 97 7.75 3.21 2.96
CA LEU A 97 6.72 4.25 3.00
C LEU A 97 5.91 4.06 4.27
N SER A 98 5.81 5.10 5.10
CA SER A 98 5.12 5.00 6.39
C SER A 98 4.10 6.11 6.62
N PHE A 99 3.11 5.80 7.45
CA PHE A 99 2.11 6.74 7.94
C PHE A 99 1.47 6.21 9.22
N THR A 100 0.75 7.09 9.93
CA THR A 100 0.03 6.74 11.16
C THR A 100 -1.47 6.88 10.96
N LYS A 101 -2.24 5.88 11.40
CA LYS A 101 -3.70 5.91 11.43
C LYS A 101 -4.24 5.16 12.64
N ASP A 102 -5.18 5.78 13.35
CA ASP A 102 -5.94 5.20 14.48
C ASP A 102 -5.06 4.55 15.56
N GLY A 103 -3.92 5.16 15.90
CA GLY A 103 -2.99 4.64 16.91
C GLY A 103 -2.06 3.52 16.41
N TYR A 104 -2.01 3.29 15.10
CA TYR A 104 -1.10 2.35 14.46
C TYR A 104 -0.18 3.06 13.48
N GLN A 105 1.10 2.71 13.52
CA GLN A 105 2.05 3.06 12.47
C GLN A 105 2.10 1.93 11.45
N TYR A 106 1.92 2.29 10.19
CA TYR A 106 2.01 1.42 9.04
C TYR A 106 3.33 1.71 8.35
N LEU A 107 4.15 0.69 8.11
CA LEU A 107 5.34 0.78 7.28
C LEU A 107 5.23 -0.27 6.19
N ILE A 108 5.15 0.19 4.95
CA ILE A 108 5.23 -0.63 3.76
C ILE A 108 6.70 -0.71 3.38
N TYR A 109 7.23 -1.93 3.24
CA TYR A 109 8.63 -2.14 2.88
C TYR A 109 8.78 -2.82 1.53
N ASP A 110 9.86 -2.46 0.84
CA ASP A 110 10.44 -3.18 -0.29
C ASP A 110 11.94 -3.31 -0.03
N THR A 111 12.45 -4.54 0.01
CA THR A 111 13.84 -4.79 0.36
C THR A 111 14.51 -5.78 -0.56
N TYR A 112 15.80 -5.58 -0.77
CA TYR A 112 16.72 -6.51 -1.40
C TYR A 112 17.95 -6.67 -0.51
N PHE A 113 18.36 -7.91 -0.26
CA PHE A 113 19.61 -8.24 0.42
C PHE A 113 20.42 -9.21 -0.43
N SER A 114 21.57 -8.75 -0.92
CA SER A 114 22.43 -9.53 -1.82
C SER A 114 23.05 -10.76 -1.15
N GLN A 115 23.33 -10.70 0.17
CA GLN A 115 23.94 -11.80 0.94
C GLN A 115 23.24 -13.14 0.68
N ASN A 116 21.91 -13.11 0.63
CA ASN A 116 21.06 -14.28 0.40
C ASN A 116 20.16 -14.12 -0.84
N GLU A 117 20.46 -13.14 -1.71
CA GLU A 117 19.67 -12.78 -2.90
C GLU A 117 18.15 -12.67 -2.61
N LYS A 118 17.83 -12.06 -1.47
CA LYS A 118 16.47 -12.08 -0.94
C LYS A 118 15.76 -10.77 -1.22
N LEU A 119 14.70 -10.86 -2.01
CA LEU A 119 13.69 -9.82 -2.15
C LEU A 119 12.55 -10.04 -1.16
N ALA A 120 12.06 -8.97 -0.53
CA ALA A 120 10.90 -9.03 0.33
C ALA A 120 10.03 -7.77 0.22
N THR A 121 8.72 -7.98 0.30
CA THR A 121 7.73 -6.90 0.38
C THR A 121 6.71 -7.22 1.47
N GLY A 122 6.08 -6.21 2.05
CA GLY A 122 5.08 -6.41 3.08
C GLY A 122 4.74 -5.15 3.87
N ILE A 123 4.07 -5.35 4.99
CA ILE A 123 3.66 -4.29 5.92
C ILE A 123 4.15 -4.67 7.32
N LEU A 124 4.76 -3.72 8.02
CA LEU A 124 4.90 -3.72 9.47
C LEU A 124 3.82 -2.83 10.06
N LEU A 125 3.04 -3.40 10.99
CA LEU A 125 1.98 -2.70 11.71
C LEU A 125 2.37 -2.62 13.19
N LYS A 126 2.73 -1.43 13.67
CA LYS A 126 3.07 -1.19 15.07
C LYS A 126 1.88 -0.56 15.79
N ASN A 127 1.40 -1.22 16.84
CA ASN A 127 0.45 -0.62 17.77
C ASN A 127 1.22 0.34 18.69
N LEU A 128 0.96 1.64 18.58
CA LEU A 128 1.71 2.67 19.29
C LEU A 128 1.45 2.69 20.80
N LYS A 129 0.35 2.08 21.26
CA LYS A 129 0.02 2.00 22.68
C LYS A 129 0.65 0.78 23.35
N LEU A 130 0.69 -0.35 22.65
CA LEU A 130 1.17 -1.63 23.19
C LEU A 130 2.63 -1.91 22.83
N ASP A 131 3.24 -1.07 22.00
CA ASP A 131 4.56 -1.28 21.40
C ASP A 131 4.70 -2.67 20.74
N LYS A 132 3.60 -3.13 20.12
CA LYS A 132 3.53 -4.46 19.50
C LYS A 132 3.54 -4.33 17.99
N THR A 133 4.51 -4.99 17.36
CA THR A 133 4.64 -5.04 15.90
C THR A 133 4.11 -6.35 15.33
N THR A 134 3.29 -6.26 14.29
CA THR A 134 2.80 -7.39 13.50
C THR A 134 3.32 -7.26 12.08
N ARG A 135 3.82 -8.36 11.51
CA ARG A 135 4.29 -8.41 10.12
C ARG A 135 3.24 -9.06 9.24
N ILE A 136 2.89 -8.40 8.14
CA ILE A 136 2.06 -8.93 7.07
C ILE A 136 2.95 -9.13 5.84
N ASN A 137 3.28 -10.38 5.53
CA ASN A 137 4.13 -10.70 4.40
C ASN A 137 3.37 -10.54 3.08
N GLY A 138 3.97 -9.82 2.14
CA GLY A 138 3.55 -9.76 0.75
C GLY A 138 4.18 -10.88 -0.07
N ILE A 139 3.49 -11.28 -1.14
CA ILE A 139 3.96 -12.28 -2.09
C ILE A 139 4.75 -11.57 -3.19
N ILE A 140 6.08 -11.66 -3.15
CA ILE A 140 6.96 -10.93 -4.06
C ILE A 140 6.63 -11.16 -5.56
N LYS A 141 6.20 -12.38 -5.93
CA LYS A 141 5.87 -12.76 -7.31
C LYS A 141 4.73 -11.94 -7.93
N ASN A 142 3.85 -11.34 -7.11
CA ASN A 142 2.75 -10.52 -7.60
C ASN A 142 2.90 -9.04 -7.28
N ARG A 143 4.12 -8.62 -6.91
CA ARG A 143 4.44 -7.22 -6.72
C ARG A 143 4.31 -6.47 -8.05
N VAL A 144 3.66 -5.32 -8.02
CA VAL A 144 3.63 -4.34 -9.12
C VAL A 144 4.37 -3.10 -8.66
N GLY A 145 5.22 -2.55 -9.52
CA GLY A 145 6.07 -1.41 -9.20
C GLY A 145 7.21 -1.74 -8.24
N SER A 146 7.82 -0.69 -7.72
CA SER A 146 8.95 -0.73 -6.78
C SER A 146 8.84 0.47 -5.84
N LEU A 147 9.09 0.28 -4.54
CA LEU A 147 9.20 1.44 -3.67
C LEU A 147 10.49 2.24 -3.93
N PHE A 148 11.53 1.62 -4.50
CA PHE A 148 12.84 2.24 -4.72
C PHE A 148 12.81 3.43 -5.71
N SER A 149 11.79 3.53 -6.57
CA SER A 149 11.65 4.60 -7.57
C SER A 149 10.58 5.63 -7.23
N LEU A 150 9.99 5.59 -6.03
CA LEU A 150 8.85 6.46 -5.70
C LEU A 150 9.14 7.95 -5.84
N ASN A 151 10.30 8.43 -5.40
CA ASN A 151 10.68 9.84 -5.51
C ASN A 151 10.97 10.28 -6.96
N LEU A 152 11.19 9.35 -7.89
CA LEU A 152 11.35 9.66 -9.31
C LEU A 152 10.00 9.80 -10.02
N GLU A 153 8.97 9.12 -9.50
CA GLU A 153 7.66 8.99 -10.14
C GLU A 153 6.56 9.81 -9.42
N THR A 154 6.88 10.38 -8.25
CA THR A 154 5.92 11.05 -7.37
C THR A 154 6.50 12.28 -6.67
N PRO A 155 5.65 13.17 -6.13
CA PRO A 155 6.09 14.28 -5.27
C PRO A 155 6.60 13.87 -3.88
N LEU A 156 6.73 12.58 -3.57
CA LEU A 156 7.28 12.15 -2.27
C LEU A 156 8.74 12.54 -2.18
N GLU A 157 9.06 13.31 -1.15
CA GLU A 157 10.44 13.67 -0.82
C GLU A 157 11.04 12.63 0.14
N PHE A 158 12.34 12.39 -0.04
CA PHE A 158 13.12 11.57 0.87
C PHE A 158 13.41 12.36 2.14
N ASP A 159 13.06 11.79 3.30
CA ASP A 159 13.31 12.42 4.60
C ASP A 159 14.43 11.70 5.36
N GLU A 160 15.65 12.23 5.27
CA GLU A 160 16.84 11.67 5.93
C GLU A 160 16.74 11.66 7.46
N SER A 161 15.89 12.52 8.03
CA SER A 161 15.81 12.72 9.48
C SER A 161 15.07 11.59 10.21
N LEU A 162 14.29 10.79 9.50
CA LEU A 162 13.40 9.79 10.10
C LEU A 162 14.09 8.46 10.46
N GLY A 163 15.36 8.29 10.08
CA GLY A 163 16.10 7.04 10.29
C GLY A 163 15.43 5.83 9.62
N PHE A 164 15.97 4.63 9.84
CA PHE A 164 15.37 3.36 9.36
C PHE A 164 14.71 2.57 10.49
N GLU A 165 14.57 3.19 11.66
CA GLU A 165 14.06 2.53 12.85
C GLU A 165 12.54 2.42 12.80
N PHE A 166 12.04 1.27 13.24
CA PHE A 166 10.62 0.98 13.39
C PHE A 166 10.35 0.42 14.78
#